data_AF-A0A3M8STN1-F1
#
_entry.id   AF-A0A3M8STN1-F1
#
_cell.length_a   1.000
_cell.length_b   1.000
_cell.length_c   1.000
_cell.angle_alpha   90.00
_cell.angle_beta   90.00
_cell.angle_gamma   90.00
#
_symmetry.space_group_name_H-M   'P 1'
#
loop_
_entity.id
_entity.type
_entity.pdbx_description
1 polymer ?
#
loop_
_entity_poly.entity_id
_entity_poly.type
_entity_poly.pdbx_seq_one_letter_code
_entity_poly.pdbx_strand_id
1 'polypeptide(L)'
;MAEHPDSDAAQRIRPLHEEVRAKATEAAETRRTTALWSYDRKPVKGGEQLSAAIYAKANVDTDGRGAKPVRLIFRDHPDWGRSSYLVLEAGDFDCYRGCRLKVQVDELPVKTMAGSRPDTDEAIAMFIEDERALWRMTDGAKTITVTFPVKAGGTRTAVFEVAGLNRSKLPAWK
;
A
#
# COMPACT_ATOMS: atom_id res chain seq x y z
N MET A 1 20.35 36.81 12.11
CA MET A 1 18.93 37.22 12.09
C MET A 1 18.81 38.19 10.93
N ALA A 2 18.04 37.86 9.88
CA ALA A 2 18.15 38.54 8.59
C ALA A 2 17.72 40.02 8.69
N GLU A 3 18.65 40.93 8.41
CA GLU A 3 18.41 42.37 8.25
C GLU A 3 17.72 42.59 6.89
N HIS A 4 16.49 43.14 6.90
CA HIS A 4 15.67 43.55 5.75
C HIS A 4 14.91 42.44 4.97
N PRO A 5 13.78 41.92 5.50
CA PRO A 5 12.93 40.93 4.81
C PRO A 5 12.23 41.45 3.54
N ASP A 6 12.14 42.77 3.32
CA ASP A 6 11.44 43.41 2.19
C ASP A 6 12.36 44.07 1.14
N SER A 7 13.66 43.79 1.16
CA SER A 7 14.58 44.34 0.14
C SER A 7 14.32 43.74 -1.26
N ASP A 8 14.63 44.48 -2.33
CA ASP A 8 14.58 43.99 -3.72
C ASP A 8 15.44 42.74 -3.95
N ALA A 9 16.47 42.53 -3.12
CA ALA A 9 17.25 41.29 -3.11
C ALA A 9 16.46 40.13 -2.48
N ALA A 10 15.77 40.35 -1.36
CA ALA A 10 14.90 39.36 -0.73
C ALA A 10 13.72 38.97 -1.65
N GLN A 11 13.12 39.93 -2.38
CA GLN A 11 12.07 39.63 -3.35
C GLN A 11 12.54 38.79 -4.54
N ARG A 12 13.78 38.99 -5.01
CA ARG A 12 14.38 38.20 -6.10
C ARG A 12 14.76 36.77 -5.68
N ILE A 13 15.13 36.56 -4.42
CA ILE A 13 15.56 35.24 -3.91
C ILE A 13 14.38 34.41 -3.38
N ARG A 14 13.27 35.03 -2.96
CA ARG A 14 12.03 34.35 -2.52
C ARG A 14 11.55 33.24 -3.47
N PRO A 15 11.38 33.44 -4.78
CA PRO A 15 10.92 32.36 -5.67
C PRO A 15 11.91 31.19 -5.73
N LEU A 16 13.21 31.47 -5.72
CA LEU A 16 14.25 30.43 -5.70
C LEU A 16 14.22 29.64 -4.38
N HIS A 17 14.00 30.33 -3.26
CA HIS A 17 13.88 29.70 -1.94
C HIS A 17 12.63 28.82 -1.82
N GLU A 18 11.48 29.29 -2.32
CA GLU A 18 10.25 28.49 -2.36
C GLU A 18 10.40 27.26 -3.27
N GLU A 19 11.06 27.40 -4.44
CA GLU A 19 11.34 26.27 -5.33
C GLU A 19 12.26 25.24 -4.66
N VAL A 20 13.34 25.69 -4.01
CA VAL A 20 14.24 24.80 -3.26
C VAL A 20 13.51 24.10 -2.12
N ARG A 21 12.65 24.82 -1.39
CA ARG A 21 11.83 24.27 -0.31
C ARG A 21 10.83 23.23 -0.82
N ALA A 22 10.17 23.49 -1.95
CA ALA A 22 9.25 22.56 -2.59
C ALA A 22 9.99 21.27 -3.00
N LYS A 23 11.14 21.39 -3.68
CA LYS A 23 11.98 20.24 -4.06
C LYS A 23 12.47 19.45 -2.85
N ALA A 24 12.87 20.14 -1.78
CA ALA A 24 13.29 19.49 -0.54
C ALA A 24 12.13 18.70 0.11
N THR A 25 10.92 19.26 0.09
CA THR A 25 9.71 18.62 0.62
C THR A 25 9.34 17.39 -0.21
N GLU A 26 9.36 17.50 -1.54
CA GLU A 26 9.11 16.37 -2.45
C GLU A 26 10.13 15.26 -2.24
N ALA A 27 11.42 15.59 -2.21
CA ALA A 27 12.48 14.61 -1.96
C ALA A 27 12.34 13.92 -0.59
N ALA A 28 11.93 14.66 0.44
CA ALA A 28 11.65 14.10 1.76
C ALA A 28 10.45 13.15 1.73
N GLU A 29 9.35 13.52 1.08
CA GLU A 29 8.16 12.66 0.93
C GLU A 29 8.45 11.40 0.09
N THR A 30 9.23 11.52 -0.99
CA THR A 30 9.67 10.36 -1.78
C THR A 30 10.50 9.39 -0.92
N ARG A 31 11.45 9.90 -0.14
CA ARG A 31 12.26 9.05 0.76
C ARG A 31 11.40 8.41 1.83
N ARG A 32 10.49 9.16 2.44
CA ARG A 32 9.57 8.69 3.48
C ARG A 32 8.70 7.55 2.96
N THR A 33 8.01 7.76 1.84
CA THR A 33 7.10 6.76 1.26
C THR A 33 7.85 5.55 0.71
N THR A 34 9.05 5.71 0.15
CA THR A 34 9.90 4.58 -0.27
C THR A 34 10.29 3.71 0.92
N ALA A 35 10.59 4.32 2.08
CA ALA A 35 10.96 3.59 3.29
C ALA A 35 9.81 2.80 3.94
N LEU A 36 8.56 3.01 3.51
CA LEU A 36 7.41 2.22 3.97
C LEU A 36 7.36 0.82 3.34
N TRP A 37 8.08 0.61 2.23
CA TRP A 37 8.05 -0.64 1.49
C TRP A 37 9.16 -1.60 1.93
N SER A 38 8.77 -2.82 2.24
CA SER A 38 9.67 -3.95 2.44
C SER A 38 9.71 -4.82 1.19
N TYR A 39 10.91 -5.24 0.79
CA TYR A 39 11.10 -6.15 -0.35
C TYR A 39 11.82 -7.40 0.10
N ASP A 40 11.27 -8.56 -0.23
CA ASP A 40 11.84 -9.85 0.10
C ASP A 40 12.08 -10.68 -1.16
N ARG A 41 13.11 -11.52 -1.09
CA ARG A 41 13.44 -12.53 -2.09
C ARG A 41 13.73 -13.83 -1.35
N LYS A 42 13.04 -14.91 -1.72
CA LYS A 42 13.21 -16.21 -1.09
C LYS A 42 13.39 -17.29 -2.15
N PRO A 43 14.42 -18.15 -2.03
CA PRO A 43 14.52 -19.32 -2.89
C PRO A 43 13.36 -20.28 -2.56
N VAL A 44 12.66 -20.73 -3.59
CA VAL A 44 11.58 -21.71 -3.51
C VAL A 44 11.79 -22.77 -4.60
N LYS A 45 11.01 -23.85 -4.56
CA LYS A 45 11.01 -24.79 -5.69
C LYS A 45 10.59 -24.04 -6.96
N GLY A 46 11.31 -24.25 -8.07
CA GLY A 46 11.01 -23.61 -9.35
C GLY A 46 11.61 -22.22 -9.56
N GLY A 47 12.25 -21.58 -8.56
CA GLY A 47 12.94 -20.31 -8.75
C GLY A 47 13.01 -19.42 -7.50
N GLU A 48 12.97 -18.11 -7.71
CA GLU A 48 12.91 -17.12 -6.63
C GLU A 48 11.49 -16.58 -6.49
N GLN A 49 10.95 -16.59 -5.28
CA GLN A 49 9.76 -15.82 -4.94
C GLN A 49 10.19 -14.39 -4.59
N LEU A 50 9.54 -13.40 -5.20
CA LEU A 50 9.73 -11.98 -4.90
C LEU A 50 8.46 -11.43 -4.23
N SER A 51 8.62 -10.52 -3.28
CA SER A 51 7.48 -9.80 -2.72
C SER A 51 7.80 -8.36 -2.35
N ALA A 52 6.80 -7.49 -2.50
CA ALA A 52 6.77 -6.15 -1.94
C ALA A 52 5.62 -6.05 -0.94
N ALA A 53 5.89 -5.51 0.24
CA ALA A 53 4.92 -5.41 1.32
C ALA A 53 4.90 -4.01 1.93
N ILE A 54 3.71 -3.56 2.33
CA ILE A 54 3.51 -2.28 3.00
C ILE A 54 2.45 -2.43 4.11
N TYR A 55 2.68 -1.79 5.24
CA TYR A 55 1.70 -1.71 6.32
C TYR A 55 0.69 -0.59 6.06
N ALA A 56 -0.52 -0.77 6.56
CA ALA A 56 -1.51 0.31 6.61
C ALA A 56 -0.96 1.48 7.43
N LYS A 57 -1.29 2.70 7.00
CA LYS A 57 -0.91 3.98 7.64
C LYS A 57 -1.30 4.03 9.11
N ALA A 58 -2.41 3.40 9.47
CA ALA A 58 -2.86 3.24 10.84
C ALA A 58 -3.23 1.78 11.10
N ASN A 59 -3.04 1.36 12.35
CA ASN A 59 -3.54 0.08 12.83
C ASN A 59 -5.08 0.04 12.76
N VAL A 60 -5.63 -1.14 12.53
CA VAL A 60 -7.07 -1.37 12.35
C VAL A 60 -7.54 -2.37 13.38
N ASP A 61 -8.64 -2.07 14.07
CA ASP A 61 -9.27 -3.03 15.00
C ASP A 61 -10.17 -4.00 14.21
N THR A 62 -9.69 -5.21 13.99
CA THR A 62 -10.33 -6.23 13.14
C THR A 62 -11.08 -7.31 13.92
N ASP A 63 -10.87 -7.40 15.22
CA ASP A 63 -11.45 -8.45 16.08
C ASP A 63 -12.11 -7.91 17.37
N GLY A 64 -12.10 -6.60 17.59
CA GLY A 64 -12.65 -5.95 18.78
C GLY A 64 -11.72 -5.97 19.99
N ARG A 65 -10.47 -6.42 19.84
CA ARG A 65 -9.46 -6.51 20.92
C ARG A 65 -8.40 -5.43 20.83
N GLY A 66 -8.55 -4.49 19.90
CA GLY A 66 -7.70 -3.33 19.72
C GLY A 66 -7.02 -3.29 18.34
N ALA A 67 -6.56 -2.10 17.97
CA ALA A 67 -6.02 -1.86 16.65
C ALA A 67 -4.68 -2.58 16.41
N LYS A 68 -4.60 -3.38 15.34
CA LYS A 68 -3.40 -4.13 14.93
C LYS A 68 -2.95 -3.78 13.51
N PRO A 69 -1.69 -4.05 13.14
CA PRO A 69 -1.21 -3.85 11.79
C PRO A 69 -2.00 -4.68 10.76
N VAL A 70 -2.26 -4.06 9.61
CA VAL A 70 -2.78 -4.71 8.40
C VAL A 70 -1.72 -4.54 7.32
N ARG A 71 -1.41 -5.60 6.58
CA ARG A 71 -0.34 -5.56 5.57
C ARG A 71 -0.87 -5.90 4.20
N LEU A 72 -0.55 -5.08 3.21
CA LEU A 72 -0.76 -5.37 1.80
C LEU A 72 0.52 -5.97 1.22
N ILE A 73 0.39 -7.05 0.45
CA ILE A 73 1.52 -7.76 -0.15
C ILE A 73 1.24 -8.00 -1.64
N PHE A 74 2.21 -7.66 -2.48
CA PHE A 74 2.33 -8.12 -3.85
C PHE A 74 3.40 -9.20 -3.90
N ARG A 75 3.06 -10.38 -4.43
CA ARG A 75 3.96 -11.53 -4.50
C ARG A 75 4.03 -12.08 -5.92
N ASP A 76 5.24 -12.31 -6.39
CA ASP A 76 5.55 -13.06 -7.60
C ASP A 76 6.11 -14.42 -7.20
N HIS A 77 5.37 -15.50 -7.47
CA HIS A 77 5.78 -16.88 -7.19
C HIS A 77 6.00 -17.63 -8.50
N PRO A 78 7.11 -18.38 -8.68
CA PRO A 78 7.40 -19.07 -9.94
C PRO A 78 6.30 -20.05 -10.37
N ASP A 79 5.79 -20.87 -9.44
CA ASP A 79 4.75 -21.87 -9.75
C ASP A 79 3.30 -21.34 -9.69
N TRP A 80 3.00 -20.39 -8.81
CA TRP A 80 1.62 -19.91 -8.57
C TRP A 80 1.33 -18.57 -9.26
N GLY A 81 2.33 -17.96 -9.88
CA GLY A 81 2.22 -16.67 -10.53
C GLY A 81 2.12 -15.51 -9.54
N ARG A 82 1.46 -14.45 -9.98
CA ARG A 82 1.36 -13.17 -9.27
C ARG A 82 0.10 -13.15 -8.43
N SER A 83 0.20 -12.56 -7.26
CA SER A 83 -0.92 -12.44 -6.33
C SER A 83 -0.81 -11.19 -5.48
N SER A 84 -1.94 -10.53 -5.22
CA SER A 84 -2.04 -9.48 -4.22
C SER A 84 -2.97 -9.91 -3.09
N TYR A 85 -2.58 -9.68 -1.84
CA TYR A 85 -3.37 -10.09 -0.68
C TYR A 85 -3.14 -9.21 0.54
N LEU A 86 -4.13 -9.17 1.41
CA LEU A 86 -4.06 -8.56 2.73
C LEU A 86 -3.76 -9.63 3.77
N VAL A 87 -2.98 -9.27 4.79
CA VAL A 87 -2.71 -10.09 5.98
C VAL A 87 -3.12 -9.31 7.22
N LEU A 88 -3.84 -9.97 8.14
CA LEU A 88 -4.14 -9.44 9.46
C LEU A 88 -3.21 -10.08 10.49
N GLU A 89 -2.76 -9.29 11.47
CA GLU A 89 -2.07 -9.82 12.65
C GLU A 89 -3.04 -10.42 13.69
N ALA A 90 -4.31 -9.98 13.66
CA ALA A 90 -5.37 -10.48 14.53
C ALA A 90 -6.73 -10.48 13.82
N GLY A 91 -7.63 -11.35 14.29
CA GLY A 91 -8.92 -11.57 13.66
C GLY A 91 -8.83 -12.37 12.37
N ASP A 92 -9.87 -12.29 11.56
CA ASP A 92 -9.97 -13.03 10.31
C ASP A 92 -10.91 -12.33 9.32
N PHE A 93 -10.74 -12.62 8.03
CA PHE A 93 -11.57 -12.07 6.96
C PHE A 93 -12.87 -12.88 6.82
N ASP A 94 -14.00 -12.20 6.69
CA ASP A 94 -15.26 -12.86 6.32
C ASP A 94 -15.39 -12.91 4.79
N CYS A 95 -14.54 -13.73 4.17
CA CYS A 95 -14.40 -13.80 2.71
C CYS A 95 -14.17 -15.23 2.16
N TYR A 96 -14.61 -16.26 2.90
CA TYR A 96 -14.40 -17.67 2.56
C TYR A 96 -15.08 -18.14 1.26
N ARG A 97 -16.24 -17.55 0.94
CA ARG A 97 -17.01 -17.85 -0.29
C ARG A 97 -16.76 -16.81 -1.39
N GLY A 98 -15.69 -16.03 -1.24
CA GLY A 98 -15.49 -14.79 -1.97
C GLY A 98 -16.30 -13.64 -1.38
N CYS A 99 -15.81 -12.42 -1.58
CA CYS A 99 -16.45 -11.20 -1.11
C CYS A 99 -16.19 -10.03 -2.08
N ARG A 100 -16.87 -8.92 -1.85
CA ARG A 100 -16.67 -7.67 -2.61
C ARG A 100 -15.96 -6.66 -1.73
N LEU A 101 -14.76 -6.29 -2.14
CA LEU A 101 -13.92 -5.27 -1.53
C LEU A 101 -14.20 -3.92 -2.18
N LYS A 102 -14.13 -2.85 -1.41
CA LYS A 102 -14.13 -1.49 -1.95
C LYS A 102 -12.70 -0.98 -1.95
N VAL A 103 -12.18 -0.63 -3.11
CA VAL A 103 -10.84 -0.09 -3.31
C VAL A 103 -10.96 1.32 -3.85
N GLN A 104 -10.30 2.26 -3.20
CA GLN A 104 -10.25 3.65 -3.60
C GLN A 104 -8.81 4.08 -3.76
N VAL A 105 -8.50 4.75 -4.86
CA VAL A 105 -7.18 5.31 -5.15
C VAL A 105 -7.27 6.81 -4.94
N ASP A 106 -6.51 7.35 -3.98
CA ASP A 106 -6.56 8.77 -3.63
C ASP A 106 -8.02 9.25 -3.46
N GLU A 107 -8.42 10.29 -4.20
CA GLU A 107 -9.77 10.84 -4.21
C GLU A 107 -10.61 10.37 -5.41
N LEU A 108 -10.14 9.35 -6.14
CA LEU A 108 -10.87 8.78 -7.27
C LEU A 108 -12.11 7.99 -6.80
N PRO A 109 -13.09 7.74 -7.68
CA PRO A 109 -14.25 6.93 -7.34
C PRO A 109 -13.89 5.53 -6.83
N VAL A 110 -14.63 5.08 -5.83
CA VAL A 110 -14.49 3.73 -5.27
C VAL A 110 -14.77 2.68 -6.33
N LYS A 111 -13.80 1.79 -6.55
CA LYS A 111 -13.95 0.60 -7.40
C LYS A 111 -14.22 -0.63 -6.53
N THR A 112 -15.17 -1.45 -6.96
CA THR A 112 -15.39 -2.76 -6.33
C THR A 112 -14.46 -3.81 -6.95
N MET A 113 -13.78 -4.58 -6.11
CA MET A 113 -12.91 -5.69 -6.52
C MET A 113 -13.36 -6.97 -5.81
N ALA A 114 -13.19 -8.12 -6.47
CA ALA A 114 -13.43 -9.40 -5.82
C ALA A 114 -12.26 -9.73 -4.88
N GLY A 115 -12.58 -10.33 -3.74
CA GLY A 115 -11.59 -10.93 -2.87
C GLY A 115 -11.99 -12.35 -2.51
N SER A 116 -11.03 -13.14 -2.06
CA SER A 116 -11.27 -14.46 -1.49
C SER A 116 -10.29 -14.75 -0.35
N ARG A 117 -10.73 -15.53 0.63
CA ARG A 117 -9.88 -16.08 1.68
C ARG A 117 -9.93 -17.60 1.55
N PRO A 118 -8.82 -18.30 1.26
CA PRO A 118 -8.79 -19.75 1.21
C PRO A 118 -9.21 -20.35 2.56
N ASP A 119 -9.89 -21.49 2.53
CA ASP A 119 -10.28 -22.22 3.74
C ASP A 119 -9.11 -23.09 4.22
N THR A 120 -8.09 -22.43 4.78
CA THR A 120 -6.91 -23.07 5.36
C THR A 120 -6.58 -22.43 6.71
N ASP A 121 -5.91 -23.18 7.56
CA ASP A 121 -5.47 -22.74 8.89
C ASP A 121 -4.09 -22.04 8.86
N GLU A 122 -3.37 -22.11 7.75
CA GLU A 122 -1.95 -21.73 7.66
C GLU A 122 -1.72 -20.25 7.29
N ALA A 123 -2.74 -19.52 6.83
CA ALA A 123 -2.60 -18.10 6.51
C ALA A 123 -3.91 -17.31 6.70
N ILE A 124 -3.86 -16.30 7.57
CA ILE A 124 -4.88 -15.23 7.68
C ILE A 124 -4.64 -14.24 6.53
N ALA A 125 -4.73 -14.74 5.30
CA ALA A 125 -4.53 -13.97 4.09
C ALA A 125 -5.80 -13.98 3.24
N MET A 126 -6.16 -12.82 2.73
CA MET A 126 -7.26 -12.66 1.77
C MET A 126 -6.70 -12.07 0.48
N PHE A 127 -6.87 -12.80 -0.61
CA PHE A 127 -6.52 -12.40 -1.94
C PHE A 127 -7.46 -11.32 -2.46
N ILE A 128 -6.89 -10.41 -3.25
CA ILE A 128 -7.61 -9.47 -4.09
C ILE A 128 -7.45 -10.02 -5.51
N GLU A 129 -8.54 -10.53 -6.08
CA GLU A 129 -8.54 -11.43 -7.26
C GLU A 129 -8.08 -10.77 -8.57
N ASP A 130 -8.19 -9.45 -8.68
CA ASP A 130 -7.71 -8.70 -9.84
C ASP A 130 -6.40 -7.99 -9.47
N GLU A 131 -5.37 -8.81 -9.20
CA GLU A 131 -4.07 -8.35 -8.71
C GLU A 131 -3.40 -7.42 -9.73
N ARG A 132 -3.62 -7.68 -11.03
CA ARG A 132 -3.11 -6.83 -12.12
C ARG A 132 -3.76 -5.47 -12.14
N ALA A 133 -5.08 -5.36 -11.90
CA ALA A 133 -5.70 -4.04 -11.78
C ALA A 133 -5.25 -3.32 -10.51
N LEU A 134 -5.12 -4.02 -9.38
CA LEU A 134 -4.65 -3.40 -8.15
C LEU A 134 -3.21 -2.88 -8.32
N TRP A 135 -2.32 -3.64 -8.95
CA TRP A 135 -0.97 -3.20 -9.27
C TRP A 135 -0.98 -1.95 -10.14
N ARG A 136 -1.78 -1.92 -11.21
CA ARG A 136 -1.89 -0.73 -12.07
C ARG A 136 -2.43 0.49 -11.33
N MET A 137 -3.31 0.29 -10.34
CA MET A 137 -3.83 1.38 -9.50
C MET A 137 -2.76 2.01 -8.61
N THR A 138 -1.64 1.33 -8.34
CA THR A 138 -0.52 1.93 -7.59
C THR A 138 0.31 2.91 -8.42
N ASP A 139 0.16 2.89 -9.75
CA ASP A 139 0.98 3.69 -10.66
C ASP A 139 0.61 5.17 -10.55
N GLY A 140 1.50 5.98 -9.99
CA GLY A 140 1.28 7.41 -9.73
C GLY A 140 0.33 7.71 -8.56
N ALA A 141 -0.19 6.70 -7.87
CA ALA A 141 -1.08 6.88 -6.72
C ALA A 141 -0.32 7.27 -5.46
N LYS A 142 -0.91 8.12 -4.63
CA LYS A 142 -0.35 8.43 -3.30
C LYS A 142 -0.82 7.43 -2.26
N THR A 143 -2.09 7.05 -2.34
CA THR A 143 -2.76 6.21 -1.37
C THR A 143 -3.71 5.23 -2.04
N ILE A 144 -3.82 4.04 -1.45
CA ILE A 144 -4.88 3.08 -1.73
C ILE A 144 -5.61 2.78 -0.43
N THR A 145 -6.92 2.94 -0.46
CA THR A 145 -7.82 2.57 0.63
C THR A 145 -8.55 1.29 0.27
N VAL A 146 -8.51 0.29 1.15
CA VAL A 146 -9.22 -0.98 0.97
C VAL A 146 -10.17 -1.19 2.13
N THR A 147 -11.46 -1.32 1.82
CA THR A 147 -12.50 -1.73 2.77
C THR A 147 -12.84 -3.19 2.55
N PHE A 148 -12.73 -3.99 3.60
CA PHE A 148 -12.88 -5.45 3.59
C PHE A 148 -13.75 -5.95 4.76
N PRO A 149 -14.46 -7.08 4.59
CA PRO A 149 -15.25 -7.67 5.66
C PRO A 149 -14.39 -8.46 6.66
N VAL A 150 -14.78 -8.45 7.94
CA VAL A 150 -14.08 -9.19 9.02
C VAL A 150 -15.06 -10.12 9.75
N LYS A 151 -14.56 -11.24 10.28
CA LYS A 151 -15.37 -12.22 11.01
C LYS A 151 -16.01 -11.68 12.29
N ALA A 152 -15.42 -10.65 12.90
CA ALA A 152 -16.02 -9.96 14.05
C ALA A 152 -17.25 -9.11 13.67
N GLY A 153 -17.59 -9.02 12.38
CA GLY A 153 -18.78 -8.35 11.87
C GLY A 153 -18.48 -6.99 11.20
N GLY A 154 -19.24 -6.72 10.15
CA GLY A 154 -19.13 -5.51 9.35
C GLY A 154 -17.85 -5.44 8.53
N THR A 155 -17.47 -4.22 8.14
CA THR A 155 -16.26 -3.96 7.34
C THR A 155 -15.25 -3.14 8.12
N ARG A 156 -13.98 -3.24 7.73
CA ARG A 156 -12.90 -2.37 8.18
C ARG A 156 -12.19 -1.77 6.99
N THR A 157 -11.53 -0.64 7.22
CA THR A 157 -10.84 0.13 6.18
C THR A 157 -9.38 0.28 6.56
N ALA A 158 -8.49 -0.12 5.65
CA ALA A 158 -7.06 0.11 5.75
C ALA A 158 -6.62 1.07 4.63
N VAL A 159 -5.76 2.03 4.97
CA VAL A 159 -5.19 3.00 4.03
C VAL A 159 -3.69 2.71 3.89
N PHE A 160 -3.19 2.61 2.66
CA PHE A 160 -1.78 2.33 2.37
C PHE A 160 -1.18 3.50 1.58
N GLU A 161 -0.01 3.99 1.97
CA GLU A 161 0.69 5.08 1.27
C GLU A 161 1.63 4.53 0.19
N VAL A 162 1.12 4.39 -1.05
CA VAL A 162 1.74 3.56 -2.10
C VAL A 162 2.76 4.28 -3.00
N ALA A 163 2.88 5.61 -2.94
CA ALA A 163 3.72 6.42 -3.85
C ALA A 163 5.19 5.96 -3.97
N GLY A 164 5.76 5.34 -2.93
CA GLY A 164 7.15 4.89 -2.89
C GLY A 164 7.42 3.49 -3.45
N LEU A 165 6.44 2.87 -4.12
CA LEU A 165 6.57 1.51 -4.63
C LEU A 165 7.63 1.43 -5.74
N ASN A 166 8.68 0.66 -5.49
CA ASN A 166 9.72 0.38 -6.47
C ASN A 166 9.34 -0.83 -7.33
N ARG A 167 8.67 -0.55 -8.45
CA ARG A 167 8.18 -1.57 -9.40
C ARG A 167 9.31 -2.41 -10.02
N SER A 168 10.56 -1.92 -10.07
CA SER A 168 11.71 -2.70 -10.57
C SER A 168 12.06 -3.90 -9.69
N LYS A 169 11.62 -3.92 -8.43
CA LYS A 169 11.80 -5.06 -7.50
C LYS A 169 10.90 -6.24 -7.82
N LEU A 170 9.86 -6.04 -8.63
CA LEU A 170 8.88 -7.02 -9.05
C LEU A 170 8.75 -7.01 -10.59
N PRO A 171 9.78 -7.43 -11.34
CA PRO A 171 9.88 -7.19 -12.78
C PRO A 171 8.83 -7.93 -13.63
N ALA A 172 8.24 -9.02 -13.13
CA ALA A 172 7.17 -9.73 -13.85
C ALA A 172 5.81 -9.01 -13.76
N TRP A 173 5.67 -8.00 -12.88
CA TRP A 173 4.43 -7.24 -12.73
C TRP A 173 4.36 -6.10 -13.76
N LYS A 174 3.33 -6.12 -14.61
CA LYS A 174 3.07 -5.12 -15.65
C LYS A 174 1.75 -4.40 -15.38
#